data_AF-A0A0G0NHQ7-F1
#
_entry.id   AF-A0A0G0NHQ7-F1
#
_cell.length_a   1.000
_cell.length_b   1.000
_cell.length_c   1.000
_cell.angle_alpha   90.00
_cell.angle_beta   90.00
_cell.angle_gamma   90.00
#
_symmetry.space_group_name_H-M   'P 1'
#
loop_
_entity.id
_entity.type
_entity.pdbx_description
1 polymer ?
#
loop_
_entity_poly.entity_id
_entity_poly.type
_entity_poly.pdbx_seq_one_letter_code
_entity_poly.pdbx_strand_id
1 'polypeptide(L)'
;MNPRYLGMAVITISLVVLASLFYLNNILSKQSLENCVEFCKLQKDSSCSIESCKANGQHNDHEKIISALELLVAFLAGLGFYLSLTKAEKIIEQKKYDLTKLNSEEKKVFFFIKENKDKRIYQSNVVEHFNFPKSKVSRILDKLEQTGIIERKRRGMTNIILLK
;
A
#
# COMPACT_ATOMS: atom_id res chain seq x y z
N MET A 1 -4.48 8.53 -3.91
CA MET A 1 -3.02 8.75 -3.93
C MET A 1 -2.37 7.57 -4.64
N ASN A 2 -1.46 7.80 -5.59
CA ASN A 2 -0.86 6.69 -6.33
C ASN A 2 0.01 5.84 -5.39
N PRO A 3 -0.18 4.51 -5.33
CA PRO A 3 0.55 3.64 -4.41
C PRO A 3 2.06 3.68 -4.67
N ARG A 4 2.48 3.90 -5.92
CA ARG A 4 3.87 4.15 -6.30
C ARG A 4 4.45 5.41 -5.65
N TYR A 5 3.69 6.50 -5.60
CA TYR A 5 4.16 7.74 -4.97
C TYR A 5 4.33 7.56 -3.46
N LEU A 6 3.41 6.82 -2.83
CA LEU A 6 3.48 6.50 -1.41
C LEU A 6 4.68 5.57 -1.11
N GLY A 7 4.94 4.56 -1.94
CA GLY A 7 6.12 3.72 -1.85
C GLY A 7 7.43 4.50 -2.00
N MET A 8 7.52 5.38 -3.00
CA MET A 8 8.71 6.24 -3.20
C MET A 8 8.93 7.20 -2.02
N ALA A 9 7.87 7.81 -1.48
CA ALA A 9 7.97 8.67 -0.31
C ALA A 9 8.52 7.91 0.91
N VAL A 10 8.02 6.70 1.17
CA VAL A 10 8.52 5.83 2.26
C VAL A 10 10.00 5.50 2.07
N ILE A 11 10.42 5.12 0.85
CA ILE A 11 11.83 4.80 0.56
C ILE A 11 12.72 6.02 0.80
N THR A 12 12.31 7.21 0.33
CA THR A 12 13.10 8.44 0.50
C THR A 12 13.26 8.81 1.97
N ILE A 13 12.21 8.67 2.78
CA ILE A 13 12.26 8.94 4.22
C ILE A 13 13.17 7.93 4.91
N SER A 14 13.04 6.63 4.59
CA SER A 14 13.90 5.59 5.17
C SER A 14 15.38 5.80 4.87
N LEU A 15 15.74 6.22 3.65
CA LEU A 15 17.13 6.52 3.30
C LEU A 15 17.71 7.68 4.10
N VAL A 16 16.93 8.76 4.29
CA VAL A 16 17.35 9.91 5.10
C VAL A 16 17.54 9.50 6.56
N VAL A 17 16.62 8.71 7.12
CA VAL A 17 16.72 8.21 8.50
C VAL A 17 17.95 7.31 8.66
N LEU A 18 18.20 6.38 7.73
CA LEU A 18 19.39 5.51 7.78
C LEU A 18 20.69 6.31 7.72
N ALA A 19 20.79 7.29 6.81
CA ALA A 19 21.96 8.16 6.72
C ALA A 19 22.18 8.95 8.03
N SER A 20 21.11 9.45 8.63
CA SER A 20 21.16 10.15 9.92
C SER A 20 21.61 9.24 11.06
N LEU A 21 21.07 8.02 11.16
CA LEU A 21 21.45 7.06 12.20
C LEU A 21 22.91 6.63 12.06
N PHE A 22 23.35 6.35 10.84
CA PHE A 22 24.75 6.02 10.55
C PHE A 22 25.70 7.16 10.93
N TYR A 23 25.32 8.41 10.62
CA TYR A 23 26.09 9.58 11.01
C TYR A 23 26.19 9.73 12.52
N LEU A 24 25.07 9.58 13.24
CA LEU A 24 25.05 9.62 14.70
C LEU A 24 25.91 8.50 15.30
N ASN A 25 25.82 7.27 14.77
CA ASN A 25 26.63 6.15 15.21
C ASN A 25 28.15 6.42 15.07
N ASN A 26 28.55 7.06 13.96
CA ASN A 26 29.94 7.48 13.74
C ASN A 26 30.41 8.58 14.71
N ILE A 27 29.52 9.44 15.18
CA ILE A 27 29.86 10.45 16.20
C ILE A 27 29.95 9.80 17.58
N LEU A 28 28.95 9.01 17.95
CA LEU A 28 28.86 8.32 19.24
C LEU A 28 30.07 7.40 19.48
N SER A 29 30.49 6.67 18.45
CA SER A 29 31.69 5.82 18.52
C SER A 29 33.01 6.60 18.69
N LYS A 30 33.10 7.83 18.16
CA LYS A 30 34.27 8.70 18.38
C LYS A 30 34.27 9.27 19.80
N GLN A 31 33.12 9.76 20.27
CA GLN A 31 32.98 10.29 21.63
C GLN A 31 33.22 9.23 22.70
N SER A 32 32.74 8.00 22.49
CA SER A 32 33.00 6.91 23.44
C SER A 32 34.49 6.59 23.56
N LEU A 33 35.23 6.65 22.45
CA LEU A 33 36.67 6.45 22.43
C LEU A 33 37.41 7.57 23.17
N GLU A 34 37.05 8.84 22.93
CA GLU A 34 37.63 10.00 23.62
C GLU A 34 37.38 9.95 25.13
N ASN A 35 36.13 9.69 25.53
CA ASN A 35 35.75 9.54 26.94
C ASN A 35 36.51 8.39 27.61
N CYS A 36 36.75 7.28 26.91
CA CYS A 36 37.52 6.17 27.48
C CYS A 36 39.00 6.51 27.66
N VAL A 37 39.60 7.19 26.67
CA VAL A 37 41.00 7.65 26.76
C VAL A 37 41.16 8.63 27.92
N GLU A 38 40.18 9.50 28.17
CA GLU A 38 40.19 10.42 29.29
C GLU A 38 40.04 9.70 30.65
N PHE A 39 39.10 8.75 30.75
CA PHE A 39 38.92 7.94 31.95
C PHE A 39 40.18 7.12 32.31
N CYS A 40 40.84 6.53 31.31
CA CYS A 40 42.08 5.78 31.52
C CYS A 40 43.27 6.65 31.93
N LYS A 41 43.31 7.94 31.57
CA LYS A 41 44.36 8.86 32.05
C LYS A 41 44.22 9.16 33.54
N LEU A 42 42.99 9.14 34.08
CA LEU A 42 42.70 9.40 35.49
C LEU A 42 43.00 8.17 36.37
N GLN A 43 42.75 6.98 35.85
CA GLN A 43 43.00 5.73 36.56
C GLN A 43 44.44 5.26 36.35
N LYS A 44 45.33 5.75 37.21
CA LYS A 44 46.79 5.57 37.17
C LYS A 44 47.27 4.16 37.55
N ASP A 45 46.55 3.12 37.12
CA ASP A 45 46.91 1.71 37.32
C ASP A 45 47.17 1.01 35.98
N SER A 46 48.18 0.14 35.99
CA SER A 46 48.94 -0.36 34.84
C SER A 46 48.23 -1.40 33.96
N SER A 47 46.92 -1.29 33.74
CA SER A 47 46.19 -2.21 32.85
C SER A 47 45.00 -1.59 32.12
N CYS A 48 45.10 -0.33 31.69
CA CYS A 48 44.18 0.16 30.66
C CYS A 48 44.61 -0.41 29.30
N SER A 49 43.89 -1.42 28.84
CA SER A 49 43.94 -1.93 27.48
C SER A 49 42.71 -1.44 26.73
N ILE A 50 42.80 -1.25 25.41
CA ILE A 50 41.63 -0.90 24.57
C ILE A 50 40.50 -1.93 24.75
N GLU A 51 40.87 -3.17 25.12
CA GLU A 51 39.95 -4.26 25.42
C GLU A 51 39.16 -4.04 26.73
N SER A 52 39.78 -3.47 27.77
CA SER A 52 39.07 -3.11 29.01
C SER A 52 38.12 -1.93 28.81
N CYS A 53 38.40 -1.01 27.88
CA CYS A 53 37.46 0.03 27.44
C CYS A 53 36.19 -0.55 26.80
N LYS A 54 36.32 -1.63 26.03
CA LYS A 54 35.20 -2.28 25.34
C LYS A 54 34.41 -3.21 26.26
N ALA A 55 35.07 -3.81 27.26
CA ALA A 55 34.49 -4.84 28.12
C ALA A 55 33.84 -4.32 29.42
N ASN A 56 34.20 -3.14 29.93
CA ASN A 56 33.82 -2.74 31.30
C ASN A 56 32.77 -1.61 31.41
N GLY A 57 32.27 -1.07 30.31
CA GLY A 57 31.20 -0.08 30.32
C GLY A 57 29.84 -0.69 30.02
N GLN A 58 28.77 -0.04 30.44
CA GLN A 58 27.37 -0.25 30.05
C GLN A 58 27.12 -0.04 28.52
N HIS A 59 28.12 -0.34 27.68
CA HIS A 59 28.28 0.03 26.29
C HIS A 59 27.67 -0.96 25.29
N ASN A 60 27.36 -2.18 25.74
CA ASN A 60 26.81 -3.22 24.86
C ASN A 60 25.33 -2.99 24.50
N ASP A 61 24.60 -2.16 25.25
CA ASP A 61 23.17 -2.01 25.05
C ASP A 61 22.84 -0.96 23.98
N HIS A 62 23.57 0.15 23.94
CA HIS A 62 23.34 1.20 22.94
C HIS A 62 23.71 0.76 21.52
N GLU A 63 24.81 0.02 21.34
CA GLU A 63 25.20 -0.52 20.02
C GLU A 63 24.18 -1.55 19.50
N LYS A 64 23.61 -2.36 20.39
CA LYS A 64 22.54 -3.31 20.06
C LYS A 64 21.23 -2.60 19.70
N ILE A 65 20.89 -1.51 20.38
CA ILE A 65 19.68 -0.72 20.09
C ILE A 65 19.80 -0.04 18.73
N ILE A 66 20.94 0.59 18.43
CA ILE A 66 21.17 1.27 17.14
C ILE A 66 21.11 0.26 15.99
N SER A 67 21.79 -0.89 16.11
CA SER A 67 21.75 -1.93 15.07
C SER A 67 20.36 -2.55 14.89
N ALA A 68 19.59 -2.75 15.97
CA ALA A 68 18.20 -3.20 15.86
C ALA A 68 17.30 -2.17 15.13
N LEU A 69 17.53 -0.88 15.37
CA LEU A 69 16.79 0.20 14.71
C LEU A 69 17.12 0.29 13.20
N GLU A 70 18.39 0.13 12.82
CA GLU A 70 18.81 0.09 11.41
C GLU A 70 18.12 -1.06 10.66
N LEU A 71 18.02 -2.24 11.28
CA LEU A 71 17.38 -3.42 10.70
C LEU A 71 15.86 -3.22 10.53
N LEU A 72 15.22 -2.58 11.51
CA LEU A 72 13.80 -2.22 11.44
C LEU A 72 13.53 -1.21 10.31
N VAL A 73 14.35 -0.17 10.19
CA VAL A 73 14.20 0.84 9.13
C VAL A 73 14.46 0.23 7.74
N ALA A 74 15.44 -0.67 7.63
CA ALA A 74 15.69 -1.42 6.39
C ALA A 74 14.51 -2.32 6.01
N PHE A 75 13.87 -2.98 6.98
CA PHE A 75 12.67 -3.77 6.75
C PHE A 75 11.51 -2.90 6.24
N LEU A 76 11.28 -1.73 6.84
CA LEU A 76 10.27 -0.76 6.37
C LEU A 76 10.57 -0.25 4.95
N ALA A 77 11.84 0.01 4.63
CA ALA A 77 12.26 0.38 3.28
C ALA A 77 11.98 -0.75 2.27
N GLY A 78 12.22 -2.01 2.66
CA GLY A 78 11.89 -3.20 1.87
C GLY A 78 10.39 -3.33 1.60
N LEU A 79 9.54 -3.05 2.59
CA LEU A 79 8.08 -2.99 2.40
C LEU A 79 7.68 -1.84 1.47
N GLY A 80 8.28 -0.66 1.61
CA GLY A 80 8.07 0.47 0.71
C GLY A 80 8.48 0.16 -0.72
N PHE A 81 9.61 -0.52 -0.91
CA PHE A 81 10.09 -1.01 -2.20
C PHE A 81 9.18 -2.06 -2.81
N TYR A 82 8.72 -3.02 -2.00
CA TYR A 82 7.73 -4.01 -2.41
C TYR A 82 6.42 -3.34 -2.85
N LEU A 83 5.93 -2.33 -2.13
CA LEU A 83 4.74 -1.56 -2.53
C LEU A 83 4.95 -0.67 -3.76
N SER A 84 6.18 -0.23 -4.01
CA SER A 84 6.55 0.56 -5.19
C SER A 84 6.64 -0.30 -6.46
N LEU A 85 7.18 -1.52 -6.33
CA LEU A 85 7.28 -2.49 -7.41
C LEU A 85 5.98 -3.24 -7.68
N THR A 86 5.24 -3.60 -6.63
CA THR A 86 3.89 -4.10 -6.81
C THR A 86 3.11 -2.96 -7.43
N LYS A 87 2.71 -3.15 -8.69
CA LYS A 87 1.52 -2.48 -9.18
C LYS A 87 0.45 -2.86 -8.17
N ALA A 88 0.15 -1.97 -7.24
CA ALA A 88 -1.21 -1.78 -6.76
C ALA A 88 -2.03 -1.24 -7.96
N GLU A 89 -2.01 -1.98 -9.07
CA GLU A 89 -3.17 -2.19 -9.88
C GLU A 89 -4.21 -2.66 -8.89
N LYS A 90 -5.08 -1.72 -8.53
CA LYS A 90 -6.46 -1.95 -8.15
C LYS A 90 -6.75 -3.44 -8.04
N ILE A 91 -7.00 -3.91 -6.83
CA ILE A 91 -7.76 -5.13 -6.53
C ILE A 91 -9.24 -4.89 -6.95
N ILE A 92 -9.42 -4.32 -8.14
CA ILE A 92 -10.63 -4.30 -8.92
C ILE A 92 -10.15 -4.96 -10.20
N GLU A 93 -10.21 -6.29 -10.24
CA GLU A 93 -10.17 -7.02 -11.49
C GLU A 93 -11.04 -6.24 -12.48
N GLN A 94 -10.42 -5.59 -13.46
CA GLN A 94 -11.16 -5.13 -14.61
C GLN A 94 -11.47 -6.38 -15.39
N LYS A 95 -12.51 -7.10 -14.95
CA LYS A 95 -13.07 -8.21 -15.69
C LYS A 95 -13.26 -7.70 -17.12
N LYS A 96 -12.57 -8.34 -18.07
CA LYS A 96 -12.60 -7.92 -19.47
C LYS A 96 -13.94 -8.37 -20.01
N TYR A 97 -14.94 -7.50 -19.93
CA TYR A 97 -16.27 -7.75 -20.49
C TYR A 97 -16.16 -7.71 -22.02
N ASP A 98 -16.68 -8.74 -22.67
CA ASP A 98 -16.77 -8.76 -24.12
C ASP A 98 -17.93 -7.86 -24.58
N LEU A 99 -17.58 -6.67 -25.04
CA LEU A 99 -18.53 -5.66 -25.52
C LEU A 99 -18.75 -5.70 -27.04
N THR A 100 -18.18 -6.68 -27.74
CA THR A 100 -18.23 -6.74 -29.21
C THR A 100 -19.64 -6.95 -29.75
N LYS A 101 -20.45 -7.73 -29.02
CA LYS A 101 -21.84 -8.08 -29.40
C LYS A 101 -22.88 -7.03 -28.99
N LEU A 102 -22.44 -5.97 -28.31
CA LEU A 102 -23.33 -4.94 -27.75
C LEU A 102 -23.45 -3.73 -28.70
N ASN A 103 -24.67 -3.27 -28.91
CA ASN A 103 -24.95 -2.07 -29.68
C ASN A 103 -24.65 -0.80 -28.86
N SER A 104 -24.66 0.37 -29.51
CA SER A 104 -24.31 1.66 -28.90
C SER A 104 -25.13 1.99 -27.64
N GLU A 105 -26.44 1.75 -27.66
CA GLU A 105 -27.32 1.96 -26.50
C GLU A 105 -27.04 0.98 -25.36
N GLU A 106 -26.79 -0.28 -25.69
CA GLU A 106 -26.52 -1.34 -24.72
C GLU A 106 -25.18 -1.10 -24.02
N LYS A 107 -24.18 -0.60 -24.75
CA LYS A 107 -22.91 -0.13 -24.21
C LYS A 107 -23.12 1.02 -23.22
N LYS A 108 -23.96 2.00 -23.54
CA LYS A 108 -24.27 3.11 -22.61
C LYS A 108 -24.86 2.60 -21.29
N VAL A 109 -25.83 1.68 -21.37
CA VAL A 109 -26.43 1.06 -20.17
C VAL A 109 -25.39 0.28 -19.38
N PHE A 110 -24.53 -0.49 -20.05
CA PHE A 110 -23.43 -1.20 -19.39
C PHE A 110 -22.47 -0.25 -18.67
N PHE A 111 -22.03 0.84 -19.31
CA PHE A 111 -21.12 1.81 -18.68
C PHE A 111 -21.76 2.47 -17.47
N PHE A 112 -23.04 2.84 -17.54
CA PHE A 112 -23.77 3.36 -16.39
C PHE A 112 -23.80 2.36 -15.22
N ILE A 113 -24.04 1.07 -15.48
CA ILE A 113 -24.00 0.02 -14.45
C ILE A 113 -22.57 -0.12 -13.89
N LYS A 114 -21.55 -0.08 -14.75
CA LYS A 114 -20.13 -0.18 -14.37
C LYS A 114 -19.66 0.97 -13.49
N GLU A 115 -20.04 2.19 -13.83
CA GLU A 115 -19.70 3.39 -13.06
C GLU A 115 -20.38 3.43 -11.69
N ASN A 116 -21.53 2.76 -11.56
CA ASN A 116 -22.30 2.70 -10.32
C ASN A 116 -22.20 1.34 -9.62
N LYS A 117 -21.14 0.54 -9.89
CA LYS A 117 -20.95 -0.82 -9.34
C LYS A 117 -21.02 -0.87 -7.81
N ASP A 118 -20.58 0.19 -7.13
CA ASP A 118 -20.57 0.26 -5.66
C ASP A 118 -21.96 0.58 -5.06
N LYS A 119 -22.93 0.95 -5.89
CA LYS A 119 -24.30 1.27 -5.50
C LYS A 119 -25.25 0.13 -5.87
N ARG A 120 -26.33 -0.02 -5.10
CA ARG A 120 -27.43 -0.93 -5.44
C ARG A 120 -28.24 -0.32 -6.58
N ILE A 121 -27.97 -0.75 -7.81
CA ILE A 121 -28.70 -0.28 -9.00
C ILE A 121 -29.95 -1.15 -9.20
N TYR A 122 -31.13 -0.53 -9.19
CA TYR A 122 -32.36 -1.21 -9.57
C TYR A 122 -32.67 -0.98 -11.05
N GLN A 123 -33.46 -1.88 -11.63
CA GLN A 123 -33.95 -1.74 -12.99
C GLN A 123 -34.73 -0.42 -13.22
N SER A 124 -35.43 0.07 -12.20
CA SER A 124 -36.11 1.38 -12.23
C SER A 124 -35.13 2.54 -12.41
N ASN A 125 -33.96 2.50 -11.76
CA ASN A 125 -32.94 3.54 -11.91
C ASN A 125 -32.43 3.63 -13.35
N VAL A 126 -32.31 2.50 -14.05
CA VAL A 126 -31.91 2.47 -15.47
C VAL A 126 -32.99 3.07 -16.36
N VAL A 127 -34.27 2.77 -16.07
CA VAL A 127 -35.42 3.35 -16.77
C VAL A 127 -35.44 4.87 -16.62
N GLU A 128 -35.28 5.37 -15.39
CA GLU A 128 -35.28 6.80 -15.08
C GLU A 128 -34.10 7.53 -15.70
N HIS A 129 -32.89 6.97 -15.61
CA HIS A 129 -31.67 7.63 -16.09
C HIS A 129 -31.64 7.78 -17.61
N PHE A 130 -32.04 6.74 -18.36
CA PHE A 130 -32.02 6.76 -19.82
C PHE A 130 -33.33 7.18 -20.45
N ASN A 131 -34.38 7.40 -19.64
CA ASN A 131 -35.75 7.66 -20.09
C ASN A 131 -36.24 6.65 -21.15
N PHE A 132 -35.86 5.38 -20.99
CA PHE A 132 -36.24 4.30 -21.89
C PHE A 132 -37.52 3.62 -21.43
N PRO A 133 -38.39 3.14 -22.34
CA PRO A 133 -39.56 2.36 -21.93
C PRO A 133 -39.13 1.07 -21.22
N LYS A 134 -39.90 0.65 -20.21
CA LYS A 134 -39.59 -0.54 -19.37
C LYS A 134 -39.31 -1.80 -20.19
N SER A 135 -40.04 -1.99 -21.30
CA SER A 135 -39.86 -3.11 -22.22
C SER A 135 -38.49 -3.10 -22.91
N LYS A 136 -38.00 -1.90 -23.32
CA LYS A 136 -36.68 -1.73 -23.93
C LYS A 136 -35.57 -1.99 -22.91
N VAL A 137 -35.69 -1.45 -21.70
CA VAL A 137 -34.72 -1.70 -20.62
C VAL A 137 -34.65 -3.19 -20.28
N SER A 138 -35.79 -3.88 -20.19
CA SER A 138 -35.80 -5.33 -19.95
C SER A 138 -35.00 -6.07 -21.02
N ARG A 139 -35.25 -5.80 -22.31
CA ARG A 139 -34.54 -6.44 -23.42
C ARG A 139 -33.03 -6.19 -23.40
N ILE A 140 -32.59 -4.98 -23.04
CA ILE A 140 -31.17 -4.65 -22.92
C ILE A 140 -30.54 -5.45 -21.76
N LEU A 141 -31.20 -5.49 -20.61
CA LEU A 141 -30.72 -6.25 -19.45
C LEU A 141 -30.73 -7.76 -19.71
N ASP A 142 -31.73 -8.29 -20.43
CA ASP A 142 -31.80 -9.70 -20.81
C ASP A 142 -30.58 -10.10 -21.65
N LYS A 143 -30.18 -9.26 -22.61
CA LYS A 143 -28.96 -9.48 -23.41
C LYS A 143 -27.68 -9.38 -22.59
N LEU A 144 -27.58 -8.41 -21.69
CA LEU A 144 -26.43 -8.26 -20.80
C LEU A 144 -26.31 -9.46 -19.84
N GLU A 145 -27.44 -10.05 -19.44
CA GLU A 145 -27.48 -11.25 -18.61
C GLU A 145 -27.10 -12.51 -19.41
N GLN A 146 -27.61 -12.65 -20.65
CA GLN A 146 -27.25 -13.75 -21.56
C GLN A 146 -25.77 -13.76 -21.92
N THR A 147 -25.15 -12.58 -22.05
CA THR A 147 -23.70 -12.44 -22.29
C THR A 147 -22.86 -12.64 -21.02
N GLY A 148 -23.50 -12.88 -19.87
CA GLY A 148 -22.83 -13.15 -18.59
C GLY A 148 -22.18 -11.92 -17.96
N ILE A 149 -22.54 -10.72 -18.42
CA ILE A 149 -21.99 -9.44 -17.94
C ILE A 149 -22.66 -9.01 -16.64
N ILE A 150 -23.97 -9.23 -16.54
CA ILE A 150 -24.77 -8.91 -15.35
C ILE A 150 -25.55 -10.12 -14.85
N GLU A 151 -26.08 -10.01 -13.65
CA GLU A 151 -27.06 -10.91 -13.05
C GLU A 151 -28.17 -10.06 -12.41
N ARG A 152 -29.43 -10.47 -12.59
CA ARG A 152 -30.55 -9.85 -11.89
C ARG A 152 -30.96 -10.68 -10.69
N LYS A 153 -31.03 -10.04 -9.52
CA LYS A 153 -31.61 -10.65 -8.32
C LYS A 153 -32.92 -9.98 -7.96
N ARG A 154 -33.94 -10.77 -7.65
CA ARG A 154 -35.23 -10.24 -7.21
C ARG A 154 -35.09 -9.65 -5.80
N ARG A 155 -35.57 -8.42 -5.60
CA ARG A 155 -35.65 -7.74 -4.31
C ARG A 155 -37.02 -7.05 -4.19
N GLY A 156 -37.95 -7.70 -3.50
CA GLY A 156 -39.34 -7.23 -3.40
C GLY A 156 -40.04 -7.23 -4.77
N MET A 157 -40.59 -6.08 -5.16
CA MET A 157 -41.27 -5.87 -6.45
C MET A 157 -40.33 -5.45 -7.59
N THR A 158 -39.02 -5.30 -7.34
CA THR A 158 -38.04 -4.87 -8.34
C THR A 158 -36.87 -5.84 -8.43
N ASN A 159 -36.06 -5.67 -9.47
CA ASN A 159 -34.82 -6.42 -9.68
C ASN A 159 -33.62 -5.50 -9.40
N ILE A 160 -32.69 -5.98 -8.58
CA ILE A 160 -31.36 -5.38 -8.46
C ILE A 160 -30.47 -5.96 -9.54
N ILE A 161 -29.68 -5.09 -10.18
CA ILE A 161 -28.72 -5.44 -11.21
C ILE A 161 -27.35 -5.52 -10.57
N LEU A 162 -26.68 -6.67 -10.70
CA LEU A 162 -25.35 -6.90 -10.18
C LEU A 162 -24.42 -7.20 -11.35
N LEU A 163 -23.22 -6.62 -11.35
CA LEU A 163 -22.18 -6.99 -12.30
C LEU A 163 -21.55 -8.31 -11.89
N LYS A 164 -21.43 -9.23 -12.85
CA LYS A 164 -20.71 -10.49 -12.67
C LYS A 164 -19.20 -10.31 -12.79
#